data_AF-A0AAV9NZ62-F1
#
_entry.id   AF-A0AAV9NZ62-F1
#
_cell.length_a   1.000
_cell.length_b   1.000
_cell.length_c   1.000
_cell.angle_alpha   90.00
_cell.angle_beta   90.00
_cell.angle_gamma   90.00
#
_symmetry.space_group_name_H-M   'P 1'
#
loop_
_entity.id
_entity.type
_entity.pdbx_description
1 polymer ?
#
loop_
_entity_poly.entity_id
_entity_poly.type
_entity_poly.pdbx_seq_one_letter_code
_entity_poly.pdbx_strand_id
1 'polypeptide(L)'
;MSQLHFSSPDGIQFDLRLPDQIDNTPVPDYRSQAETPHKPTQQTFARAYSSPPTINPAKPCHAFGNPTPVGLGGFLLANTPATMMLLGWHGAGGANGNESAAVGMFFYMGCLLEVLCGIGEWIKGETFNAAVFLILGGYFGASGAVLVPFYNAISGYGADGIAAQFAYHDSYAMFLIFMGVLLLFFTIASIRLDVCHVVLFACFTACFPCLAMSYFYMADGNASTARTYRIWGAVVSLVGSIILWYLFLGSLLDAVDFPIALPLGVNGVVSGGTKHQCLADFEPQSDWL
;
A
#
# COMPACT_ATOMS: atom_id res chain seq x y z
N MET A 1 55.29 -43.66 -19.88
CA MET A 1 55.05 -42.86 -18.65
C MET A 1 55.69 -41.48 -18.79
N SER A 2 55.03 -40.58 -19.51
CA SER A 2 55.41 -39.17 -19.57
C SER A 2 54.25 -38.36 -19.01
N GLN A 3 54.32 -38.03 -17.72
CA GLN A 3 53.43 -37.06 -17.08
C GLN A 3 54.04 -35.67 -17.30
N LEU A 4 53.26 -34.72 -17.79
CA LEU A 4 53.67 -33.32 -17.93
C LEU A 4 52.90 -32.49 -16.91
N HIS A 5 53.63 -32.01 -15.91
CA HIS A 5 53.09 -31.24 -14.79
C HIS A 5 53.38 -29.76 -15.02
N PHE A 6 52.35 -28.93 -15.08
CA PHE A 6 52.50 -27.48 -15.19
C PHE A 6 51.92 -26.80 -13.93
N SER A 7 52.71 -25.91 -13.33
CA SER A 7 52.32 -25.13 -12.15
C SER A 7 52.52 -23.65 -12.44
N SER A 8 51.46 -22.87 -12.30
CA SER A 8 51.52 -21.40 -12.32
C SER A 8 51.83 -20.85 -10.91
N PRO A 9 52.48 -19.68 -10.77
CA PRO A 9 52.76 -19.06 -9.46
C PRO A 9 51.51 -18.78 -8.61
N ASP A 10 50.32 -18.72 -9.23
CA ASP A 10 49.05 -18.46 -8.56
C ASP A 10 48.35 -19.74 -8.02
N GLY A 11 49.06 -20.89 -8.00
CA GLY A 11 48.64 -22.09 -7.28
C GLY A 11 47.63 -23.01 -8.00
N ILE A 12 47.31 -22.75 -9.27
CA ILE A 12 46.47 -23.66 -10.06
C ILE A 12 47.35 -24.75 -10.70
N GLN A 13 47.03 -26.02 -10.41
CA GLN A 13 47.71 -27.20 -10.96
C GLN A 13 46.80 -27.95 -11.93
N PHE A 14 47.33 -28.30 -13.10
CA PHE A 14 46.66 -29.13 -14.10
C PHE A 14 47.49 -30.36 -14.41
N ASP A 15 46.92 -31.53 -14.11
CA ASP A 15 47.50 -32.83 -14.43
C ASP A 15 46.79 -33.45 -15.62
N LEU A 16 47.47 -33.48 -16.76
CA LEU A 16 47.01 -34.15 -17.96
C LEU A 16 47.66 -35.53 -18.07
N ARG A 17 46.85 -36.57 -17.85
CA ARG A 17 47.24 -37.97 -18.01
C ARG A 17 46.79 -38.47 -19.38
N LEU A 18 47.75 -38.70 -20.28
CA LEU A 18 47.49 -39.38 -21.55
C LEU A 18 47.26 -40.88 -21.30
N PRO A 19 46.25 -41.51 -21.93
CA PRO A 19 46.02 -42.95 -21.80
C PRO A 19 47.14 -43.75 -22.47
N ASP A 20 47.77 -44.66 -21.72
CA ASP A 20 48.94 -45.45 -22.14
C ASP A 20 48.58 -46.68 -23.02
N GLN A 21 47.35 -46.81 -23.54
CA GLN A 21 46.95 -47.92 -24.42
C GLN A 21 46.12 -47.48 -25.62
N ILE A 22 46.56 -47.90 -26.81
CA ILE A 22 45.78 -47.88 -28.05
C ILE A 22 44.75 -49.02 -27.93
N ASP A 23 43.50 -48.68 -27.65
CA ASP A 23 42.39 -49.64 -27.64
C ASP A 23 41.85 -49.81 -29.08
N ASN A 24 41.84 -51.05 -29.57
CA ASN A 24 41.47 -51.43 -30.93
C ASN A 24 39.95 -51.61 -31.08
N THR A 25 39.15 -50.62 -30.70
CA THR A 25 37.69 -50.67 -30.93
C THR A 25 37.34 -50.16 -32.33
N PRO A 26 36.55 -50.89 -33.15
CA PRO A 26 36.24 -50.48 -34.51
C PRO A 26 35.28 -49.28 -34.54
N VAL A 27 35.52 -48.36 -35.49
CA VAL A 27 34.72 -47.16 -35.76
C VAL A 27 33.32 -47.56 -36.24
N PRO A 28 32.22 -47.05 -35.66
CA PRO A 28 30.87 -47.38 -36.13
C PRO A 28 30.61 -46.80 -37.53
N ASP A 29 30.29 -47.67 -38.47
CA ASP A 29 29.91 -47.36 -39.84
C ASP A 29 28.43 -46.93 -39.88
N TYR A 30 28.13 -45.70 -40.32
CA TYR A 30 26.80 -45.10 -40.28
C TYR A 30 25.89 -45.53 -41.45
N ARG A 31 26.28 -46.55 -42.22
CA ARG A 31 25.54 -46.98 -43.39
C ARG A 31 24.70 -48.22 -43.08
N SER A 32 23.38 -48.03 -43.14
CA SER A 32 22.33 -49.04 -43.26
C SER A 32 21.89 -49.80 -41.99
N GLN A 33 20.91 -49.24 -41.28
CA GLN A 33 19.76 -50.03 -40.84
C GLN A 33 18.47 -49.24 -41.14
N ALA A 34 17.69 -49.76 -42.08
CA ALA A 34 16.35 -49.29 -42.39
C ALA A 34 15.37 -49.90 -41.37
N GLU A 35 15.02 -49.12 -40.36
CA GLU A 35 13.80 -49.32 -39.58
C GLU A 35 12.67 -48.48 -40.19
N THR A 36 11.47 -49.06 -40.19
CA THR A 36 10.23 -48.62 -40.85
C THR A 36 9.89 -47.13 -40.69
N PRO A 37 9.25 -46.48 -41.68
CA PRO A 37 8.95 -45.05 -41.64
C PRO A 37 7.84 -44.77 -40.62
N HIS A 38 8.21 -44.46 -39.38
CA HIS A 38 7.35 -43.67 -38.52
C HIS A 38 7.37 -42.25 -39.10
N LYS A 39 6.25 -41.81 -39.70
CA LYS A 39 6.07 -40.42 -40.10
C LYS A 39 6.53 -39.54 -38.93
N PRO A 40 7.53 -38.66 -39.08
CA PRO A 40 7.74 -37.64 -38.07
C PRO A 40 6.45 -36.81 -38.09
N THR A 41 5.67 -36.97 -37.04
CA THR A 41 4.45 -36.20 -36.82
C THR A 41 4.85 -34.74 -36.97
N GLN A 42 4.33 -34.05 -37.99
CA GLN A 42 4.61 -32.63 -38.23
C GLN A 42 4.34 -31.74 -37.00
N GLN A 43 3.67 -32.28 -35.97
CA GLN A 43 3.43 -31.66 -34.68
C GLN A 43 4.70 -31.32 -33.89
N THR A 44 5.82 -32.03 -34.06
CA THR A 44 7.04 -31.74 -33.28
C THR A 44 7.81 -30.55 -33.83
N PHE A 45 7.84 -30.37 -35.16
CA PHE A 45 8.48 -29.21 -35.79
C PHE A 45 7.57 -27.98 -35.85
N ALA A 46 6.24 -28.15 -35.89
CA ALA A 46 5.30 -27.03 -35.86
C ALA A 46 5.32 -26.28 -34.51
N ARG A 47 5.60 -26.96 -33.39
CA ARG A 47 5.70 -26.32 -32.06
C ARG A 47 6.99 -25.58 -31.79
N ALA A 48 8.06 -25.81 -32.57
CA ALA A 48 9.34 -25.15 -32.35
C ALA A 48 9.37 -23.70 -32.88
N TYR A 49 8.49 -23.35 -33.83
CA TYR A 49 8.44 -22.02 -34.45
C TYR A 49 7.17 -21.22 -34.13
N SER A 50 6.25 -21.76 -33.31
CA SER A 50 5.00 -21.09 -32.97
C SER A 50 4.93 -20.70 -31.48
N SER A 51 6.03 -20.26 -30.90
CA SER A 51 5.94 -19.38 -29.74
C SER A 51 5.68 -17.99 -30.31
N PRO A 52 4.46 -17.42 -30.23
CA PRO A 52 4.32 -15.99 -30.49
C PRO A 52 5.37 -15.29 -29.63
N PRO A 53 6.02 -14.22 -30.12
CA PRO A 53 6.84 -13.40 -29.24
C PRO A 53 6.00 -13.15 -28.00
N THR A 54 6.55 -13.46 -26.83
CA THR A 54 5.94 -13.04 -25.58
C THR A 54 5.88 -11.53 -25.69
N ILE A 55 4.72 -11.02 -26.14
CA ILE A 55 4.32 -9.65 -25.93
C ILE A 55 4.28 -9.59 -24.41
N ASN A 56 5.39 -9.16 -23.80
CA ASN A 56 5.33 -8.61 -22.46
C ASN A 56 4.15 -7.66 -22.54
N PRO A 57 3.02 -7.91 -21.83
CA PRO A 57 1.87 -7.04 -21.95
C PRO A 57 2.43 -5.66 -21.70
N ALA A 58 2.36 -4.80 -22.74
CA ALA A 58 2.88 -3.45 -22.65
C ALA A 58 2.29 -2.90 -21.36
N LYS A 59 3.16 -2.55 -20.41
CA LYS A 59 2.74 -2.05 -19.10
C LYS A 59 1.67 -1.01 -19.41
N PRO A 60 0.40 -1.17 -18.98
CA PRO A 60 -0.67 -0.30 -19.42
C PRO A 60 -0.18 1.13 -19.16
N CYS A 61 0.01 1.90 -20.23
CA CYS A 61 0.34 3.31 -20.08
C CYS A 61 -0.87 3.90 -19.36
N HIS A 62 -0.74 4.08 -18.05
CA HIS A 62 -1.75 4.80 -17.30
C HIS A 62 -1.79 6.21 -17.90
N ALA A 63 -2.86 6.50 -18.63
CA ALA A 63 -3.10 7.84 -19.18
C ALA A 63 -3.19 8.90 -18.08
N PHE A 64 -3.35 8.48 -16.81
CA PHE A 64 -3.54 9.31 -15.64
C PHE A 64 -2.41 9.14 -14.62
N GLY A 65 -2.11 10.21 -13.89
CA GLY A 65 -1.17 10.18 -12.77
C GLY A 65 -1.65 9.30 -11.60
N ASN A 66 -0.75 9.04 -10.65
CA ASN A 66 -1.10 8.32 -9.43
C ASN A 66 -1.81 9.28 -8.44
N PRO A 67 -3.08 9.05 -8.07
CA PRO A 67 -3.79 9.92 -7.12
C PRO A 67 -3.45 9.61 -5.66
N THR A 68 -2.91 8.42 -5.35
CA THR A 68 -2.54 7.99 -3.98
C THR A 68 -1.81 9.07 -3.15
N PRO A 69 -0.76 9.78 -3.64
CA PRO A 69 -0.06 10.79 -2.84
C PRO A 69 -0.98 11.92 -2.36
N VAL A 70 -2.00 12.28 -3.14
CA VAL A 70 -2.97 13.32 -2.78
C VAL A 70 -3.84 12.85 -1.61
N GLY A 71 -4.34 11.61 -1.65
CA GLY A 71 -5.11 11.01 -0.56
C GLY A 71 -4.28 10.86 0.71
N LEU A 72 -3.04 10.37 0.58
CA LEU A 72 -2.11 10.24 1.71
C LEU A 72 -1.81 11.58 2.38
N GLY A 73 -1.53 12.63 1.58
CA GLY A 73 -1.29 13.98 2.09
C GLY A 73 -2.52 14.56 2.80
N GLY A 74 -3.71 14.36 2.23
CA GLY A 74 -4.99 14.80 2.82
C GLY A 74 -5.26 14.15 4.18
N PHE A 75 -5.15 12.82 4.24
CA PHE A 75 -5.26 12.06 5.48
C PHE A 75 -4.26 12.56 6.53
N LEU A 76 -2.98 12.70 6.15
CA LEU A 76 -1.92 13.10 7.08
C LEU A 76 -2.15 14.47 7.70
N LEU A 77 -2.61 15.43 6.91
CA LEU A 77 -2.92 16.79 7.38
C LEU A 77 -4.20 16.85 8.21
N ALA A 78 -5.13 15.92 8.05
CA ALA A 78 -6.28 15.78 8.94
C ALA A 78 -5.91 15.06 10.24
N ASN A 79 -5.27 13.90 10.16
CA ASN A 79 -5.04 13.00 11.28
C ASN A 79 -3.88 13.44 12.18
N THR A 80 -2.73 13.86 11.62
CA THR A 80 -1.56 14.19 12.45
C THR A 80 -1.86 15.35 13.40
N PRO A 81 -2.44 16.49 12.97
CA PRO A 81 -2.79 17.57 13.89
C PRO A 81 -3.87 17.17 14.90
N ALA A 82 -4.86 16.40 14.47
CA ALA A 82 -5.92 15.87 15.33
C ALA A 82 -5.35 15.02 16.48
N THR A 83 -4.47 14.07 16.16
CA THR A 83 -3.78 13.26 17.19
C THR A 83 -2.94 14.09 18.14
N MET A 84 -2.26 15.14 17.68
CA MET A 84 -1.51 16.04 18.55
C MET A 84 -2.41 16.82 19.51
N MET A 85 -3.61 17.22 19.08
CA MET A 85 -4.63 17.80 19.95
C MET A 85 -5.18 16.78 20.96
N LEU A 86 -5.41 15.54 20.53
CA LEU A 86 -5.79 14.45 21.43
C LEU A 86 -4.68 14.02 22.40
N LEU A 87 -3.42 14.32 22.13
CA LEU A 87 -2.32 14.11 23.07
C LEU A 87 -2.18 15.27 24.07
N GLY A 88 -2.70 16.46 23.75
CA GLY A 88 -2.39 17.66 24.52
C GLY A 88 -1.01 18.24 24.21
N TRP A 89 -0.43 17.93 23.04
CA TRP A 89 0.94 18.34 22.71
C TRP A 89 1.03 19.86 22.70
N HIS A 90 1.94 20.42 23.51
CA HIS A 90 2.08 21.87 23.68
C HIS A 90 0.76 22.56 24.12
N GLY A 91 -0.14 21.86 24.80
CA GLY A 91 -1.46 22.39 25.19
C GLY A 91 -2.50 22.42 24.07
N ALA A 92 -2.20 21.87 22.89
CA ALA A 92 -3.16 21.71 21.80
C ALA A 92 -4.35 20.86 22.27
N GLY A 93 -5.58 21.23 21.88
CA GLY A 93 -6.81 20.58 22.33
C GLY A 93 -7.22 20.89 23.79
N GLY A 94 -6.46 21.67 24.53
CA GLY A 94 -6.80 22.05 25.92
C GLY A 94 -6.95 20.85 26.86
N ALA A 95 -7.68 21.04 27.97
CA ALA A 95 -7.81 20.01 29.01
C ALA A 95 -8.48 18.71 28.52
N ASN A 96 -9.37 18.83 27.53
CA ASN A 96 -10.25 17.74 27.11
C ASN A 96 -9.83 17.09 25.78
N GLY A 97 -8.79 17.59 25.11
CA GLY A 97 -8.38 17.10 23.79
C GLY A 97 -9.36 17.49 22.69
N ASN A 98 -9.83 18.74 22.71
CA ASN A 98 -10.77 19.29 21.75
C ASN A 98 -10.13 19.44 20.36
N GLU A 99 -10.75 18.85 19.34
CA GLU A 99 -10.28 18.86 17.96
C GLU A 99 -10.98 19.92 17.08
N SER A 100 -11.70 20.88 17.67
CA SER A 100 -12.46 21.91 16.91
C SER A 100 -11.59 22.70 15.93
N ALA A 101 -10.29 22.86 16.20
CA ALA A 101 -9.36 23.49 15.25
C ALA A 101 -9.12 22.63 13.98
N ALA A 102 -9.39 21.32 14.02
CA ALA A 102 -9.31 20.42 12.88
C ALA A 102 -10.56 20.39 12.00
N VAL A 103 -11.65 21.10 12.34
CA VAL A 103 -12.87 21.11 11.51
C VAL A 103 -12.57 21.39 10.04
N GLY A 104 -11.77 22.42 9.75
CA GLY A 104 -11.38 22.73 8.36
C GLY A 104 -10.51 21.63 7.74
N MET A 105 -9.60 21.04 8.51
CA MET A 105 -8.74 19.95 8.03
C MET A 105 -9.56 18.67 7.77
N PHE A 106 -10.55 18.37 8.59
CA PHE A 106 -11.45 17.23 8.39
C PHE A 106 -12.28 17.36 7.13
N PHE A 107 -12.83 18.54 6.82
CA PHE A 107 -13.62 18.72 5.59
C PHE A 107 -12.75 18.81 4.33
N TYR A 108 -11.67 19.61 4.35
CA TYR A 108 -10.94 19.91 3.13
C TYR A 108 -9.72 19.01 2.90
N MET A 109 -9.07 18.52 3.95
CA MET A 109 -7.92 17.63 3.82
C MET A 109 -8.34 16.17 3.93
N GLY A 110 -9.03 15.79 5.00
CA GLY A 110 -9.45 14.40 5.24
C GLY A 110 -10.59 13.97 4.33
N CYS A 111 -11.65 14.76 4.19
CA CYS A 111 -12.81 14.36 3.39
C CYS A 111 -12.61 14.62 1.90
N LEU A 112 -12.42 15.88 1.50
CA LEU A 112 -12.38 16.25 0.08
C LEU A 112 -11.24 15.55 -0.69
N LEU A 113 -10.00 15.63 -0.20
CA LEU A 113 -8.86 15.05 -0.92
C LEU A 113 -8.90 13.52 -0.96
N GLU A 114 -9.37 12.86 0.11
CA GLU A 114 -9.49 11.40 0.10
C GLU A 114 -10.62 10.93 -0.80
N VAL A 115 -11.76 11.64 -0.86
CA VAL A 115 -12.82 11.32 -1.81
C VAL A 115 -12.34 11.48 -3.25
N LEU A 116 -11.64 12.57 -3.57
CA LEU A 116 -11.05 12.77 -4.89
C LEU A 116 -10.01 11.69 -5.23
N CYS A 117 -9.16 11.33 -4.27
CA CYS A 117 -8.19 10.25 -4.43
C CYS A 117 -8.86 8.90 -4.67
N GLY A 118 -9.88 8.57 -3.88
CA GLY A 118 -10.63 7.33 -4.00
C GLY A 118 -11.37 7.19 -5.33
N ILE A 119 -11.94 8.28 -5.85
CA ILE A 119 -12.49 8.32 -7.22
C ILE A 119 -11.38 8.09 -8.26
N GLY A 120 -10.22 8.71 -8.08
CA GLY A 120 -9.07 8.50 -8.96
C GLY A 120 -8.57 7.06 -8.98
N GLU A 121 -8.47 6.41 -7.82
CA GLU A 121 -8.09 4.99 -7.72
C GLU A 121 -9.17 4.08 -8.30
N TRP A 122 -10.45 4.43 -8.14
CA TRP A 122 -11.55 3.69 -8.76
C TRP A 122 -11.48 3.71 -10.29
N ILE A 123 -11.18 4.88 -10.89
CA ILE A 123 -11.00 5.02 -12.34
C ILE A 123 -9.79 4.22 -12.83
N LYS A 124 -8.71 4.14 -12.04
CA LYS A 124 -7.53 3.32 -12.34
C LYS A 124 -7.78 1.81 -12.21
N GLY A 125 -8.89 1.40 -11.56
CA GLY A 125 -9.23 0.00 -11.30
C GLY A 125 -8.71 -0.54 -9.96
N GLU A 126 -8.10 0.29 -9.12
CA GLU A 126 -7.56 -0.09 -7.80
C GLU A 126 -8.67 -0.08 -6.74
N THR A 127 -9.50 -1.13 -6.74
CA THR A 127 -10.72 -1.21 -5.93
C THR A 127 -10.45 -1.12 -4.41
N PHE A 128 -9.37 -1.75 -3.94
CA PHE A 128 -9.04 -1.73 -2.51
C PHE A 128 -8.71 -0.31 -2.03
N ASN A 129 -7.78 0.37 -2.71
CA ASN A 129 -7.40 1.74 -2.36
C ASN A 129 -8.58 2.71 -2.52
N ALA A 130 -9.38 2.54 -3.58
CA ALA A 130 -10.59 3.33 -3.77
C ALA A 130 -11.55 3.22 -2.56
N ALA A 131 -11.83 1.99 -2.11
CA ALA A 131 -12.69 1.76 -0.95
C ALA A 131 -12.11 2.38 0.32
N VAL A 132 -10.81 2.20 0.58
CA VAL A 132 -10.10 2.76 1.73
C VAL A 132 -10.24 4.28 1.77
N PHE A 133 -9.84 4.98 0.71
CA PHE A 133 -9.86 6.45 0.68
C PHE A 133 -11.28 7.03 0.71
N LEU A 134 -12.25 6.43 0.01
CA LEU A 134 -13.64 6.90 0.05
C LEU A 134 -14.25 6.77 1.46
N ILE A 135 -13.99 5.66 2.14
CA ILE A 135 -14.54 5.40 3.48
C ILE A 135 -13.85 6.27 4.54
N LEU A 136 -12.53 6.39 4.49
CA LEU A 136 -11.78 7.26 5.40
C LEU A 136 -12.15 8.74 5.20
N GLY A 137 -12.37 9.18 3.94
CA GLY A 137 -12.85 10.52 3.65
C GLY A 137 -14.24 10.78 4.23
N GLY A 138 -15.14 9.80 4.11
CA GLY A 138 -16.44 9.83 4.77
C GLY A 138 -16.34 9.92 6.30
N TYR A 139 -15.40 9.19 6.91
CA TYR A 139 -15.12 9.27 8.35
C TYR A 139 -14.68 10.67 8.80
N PHE A 140 -13.75 11.32 8.08
CA PHE A 140 -13.34 12.69 8.41
C PHE A 140 -14.49 13.67 8.21
N GLY A 141 -15.29 13.53 7.15
CA GLY A 141 -16.47 14.35 6.94
C GLY A 141 -17.49 14.23 8.08
N ALA A 142 -17.77 13.00 8.53
CA ALA A 142 -18.67 12.73 9.65
C ALA A 142 -18.12 13.29 10.97
N SER A 143 -16.83 13.11 11.24
CA SER A 143 -16.15 13.62 12.43
C SER A 143 -16.10 15.15 12.44
N GLY A 144 -15.89 15.78 11.29
CA GLY A 144 -15.98 17.23 11.12
C GLY A 144 -17.38 17.76 11.40
N ALA A 145 -18.41 17.08 10.89
CA ALA A 145 -19.81 17.49 11.06
C ALA A 145 -20.22 17.55 12.54
N VAL A 146 -19.85 16.56 13.35
CA VAL A 146 -20.21 16.58 14.78
C VAL A 146 -19.51 17.69 15.58
N LEU A 147 -18.37 18.19 15.09
CA LEU A 147 -17.63 19.29 15.71
C LEU A 147 -18.15 20.68 15.31
N VAL A 148 -18.85 20.82 14.18
CA VAL A 148 -19.40 22.14 13.80
C VAL A 148 -20.63 22.44 14.66
N PRO A 149 -20.64 23.55 15.43
CA PRO A 149 -21.78 23.89 16.29
C PRO A 149 -23.11 24.01 15.52
N PHE A 150 -23.06 24.36 14.24
CA PHE A 150 -24.22 24.46 13.35
C PHE A 150 -25.07 23.19 13.28
N TYR A 151 -24.46 22.00 13.27
CA TYR A 151 -25.20 20.74 13.20
C TYR A 151 -25.88 20.38 14.54
N ASN A 152 -25.50 21.04 15.63
CA ASN A 152 -26.14 20.93 16.94
C ASN A 152 -26.38 19.47 17.40
N ALA A 153 -25.37 18.61 17.20
CA ALA A 153 -25.47 17.15 17.32
C ALA A 153 -25.94 16.64 18.70
N ILE A 154 -25.78 17.46 19.75
CA ILE A 154 -26.12 17.10 21.14
C ILE A 154 -27.60 17.42 21.45
N SER A 155 -28.19 18.46 20.84
CA SER A 155 -29.54 18.92 21.18
C SER A 155 -30.66 17.89 20.92
N GLY A 156 -30.42 16.92 20.04
CA GLY A 156 -31.38 15.86 19.73
C GLY A 156 -31.63 14.89 20.88
N TYR A 157 -30.77 14.86 21.90
CA TYR A 157 -30.87 13.93 23.02
C TYR A 157 -31.74 14.43 24.19
N GLY A 158 -32.15 15.70 24.18
CA GLY A 158 -33.08 16.24 25.19
C GLY A 158 -32.76 17.67 25.65
N ALA A 159 -33.59 18.20 26.55
CA ALA A 159 -33.47 19.55 27.08
C ALA A 159 -32.48 19.67 28.25
N ASP A 160 -32.17 18.57 28.94
CA ASP A 160 -31.11 18.53 29.95
C ASP A 160 -29.75 18.42 29.25
N GLY A 161 -28.98 19.51 29.31
CA GLY A 161 -27.68 19.60 28.66
C GLY A 161 -26.66 18.59 29.16
N ILE A 162 -26.74 18.09 30.40
CA ILE A 162 -25.79 17.09 30.91
C ILE A 162 -26.17 15.70 30.42
N ALA A 163 -27.43 15.30 30.61
CA ALA A 163 -27.92 14.00 30.15
C ALA A 163 -27.78 13.85 28.62
N ALA A 164 -28.02 14.94 27.86
CA ALA A 164 -27.85 14.95 26.41
C ALA A 164 -26.40 14.69 25.98
N GLN A 165 -25.41 15.21 26.72
CA GLN A 165 -23.99 14.99 26.42
C GLN A 165 -23.57 13.53 26.65
N PHE A 166 -24.04 12.90 27.74
CA PHE A 166 -23.74 11.50 28.00
C PHE A 166 -24.33 10.59 26.93
N ALA A 167 -25.59 10.79 26.56
CA ALA A 167 -26.24 10.02 25.50
C ALA A 167 -25.59 10.24 24.12
N TYR A 168 -25.12 11.46 23.84
CA TYR A 168 -24.32 11.76 22.65
C TYR A 168 -22.99 10.99 22.64
N HIS A 169 -22.26 10.98 23.75
CA HIS A 169 -20.98 10.28 23.86
C HIS A 169 -21.13 8.77 23.63
N ASP A 170 -22.13 8.13 24.24
CA ASP A 170 -22.43 6.71 24.01
C ASP A 170 -22.74 6.41 22.54
N SER A 171 -23.54 7.27 21.92
CA SER A 171 -23.96 7.08 20.53
C SER A 171 -22.81 7.29 19.54
N TYR A 172 -21.94 8.28 19.79
CA TYR A 172 -20.75 8.52 18.97
C TYR A 172 -19.71 7.42 19.13
N ALA A 173 -19.57 6.83 20.34
CA ALA A 173 -18.70 5.69 20.57
C ALA A 173 -19.08 4.48 19.69
N MET A 174 -20.38 4.25 19.45
CA MET A 174 -20.84 3.17 18.57
C MET A 174 -20.32 3.32 17.13
N PHE A 175 -20.34 4.54 16.59
CA PHE A 175 -19.78 4.82 15.26
C PHE A 175 -18.29 4.44 15.19
N LEU A 176 -17.51 4.79 16.23
CA LEU A 176 -16.09 4.47 16.31
C LEU A 176 -15.82 2.97 16.44
N ILE A 177 -16.64 2.22 17.17
CA ILE A 177 -16.52 0.75 17.26
C ILE A 177 -16.68 0.11 15.88
N PHE A 178 -17.74 0.46 15.15
CA PHE A 178 -17.97 -0.10 13.82
C PHE A 178 -16.94 0.36 12.79
N MET A 179 -16.39 1.57 12.96
CA MET A 179 -15.24 2.02 12.19
C MET A 179 -13.99 1.16 12.46
N GLY A 180 -13.74 0.78 13.71
CA GLY A 180 -12.70 -0.17 14.08
C GLY A 180 -12.91 -1.55 13.46
N VAL A 181 -14.14 -2.05 13.41
CA VAL A 181 -14.48 -3.33 12.74
C VAL A 181 -14.22 -3.25 11.24
N LEU A 182 -14.57 -2.14 10.60
CA LEU A 182 -14.30 -1.93 9.18
C LEU A 182 -12.79 -1.91 8.90
N LEU A 183 -12.02 -1.21 9.74
CA LEU A 183 -10.57 -1.17 9.63
C LEU A 183 -9.90 -2.51 9.90
N LEU A 184 -10.50 -3.37 10.74
CA LEU A 184 -10.05 -4.75 10.89
C LEU A 184 -10.17 -5.52 9.57
N PHE A 185 -11.25 -5.34 8.82
CA PHE A 185 -11.39 -5.95 7.49
C PHE A 185 -10.35 -5.42 6.50
N PHE A 186 -10.05 -4.13 6.52
CA PHE A 186 -8.95 -3.57 5.72
C PHE A 186 -7.58 -4.12 6.15
N THR A 187 -7.36 -4.31 7.44
CA THR A 187 -6.13 -4.95 7.96
C THR A 187 -5.98 -6.36 7.38
N ILE A 188 -7.03 -7.18 7.45
CA ILE A 188 -7.02 -8.55 6.90
C ILE A 188 -6.77 -8.55 5.39
N ALA A 189 -7.45 -7.67 4.65
CA ALA A 189 -7.28 -7.56 3.21
C ALA A 189 -5.87 -7.07 2.81
N SER A 190 -5.26 -6.20 3.61
CA SER A 190 -3.94 -5.61 3.33
C SER A 190 -2.77 -6.59 3.48
N ILE A 191 -2.98 -7.79 4.04
CA ILE A 191 -1.93 -8.82 4.21
C ILE A 191 -1.24 -9.18 2.89
N ARG A 192 -1.94 -9.03 1.75
CA ARG A 192 -1.38 -9.30 0.42
C ARG A 192 -0.67 -8.12 -0.24
N LEU A 193 -0.70 -6.93 0.37
CA LEU A 193 -0.14 -5.70 -0.21
C LEU A 193 1.31 -5.50 0.22
N ASP A 194 1.48 -5.05 1.47
CA ASP A 194 2.78 -4.68 2.03
C ASP A 194 2.71 -4.68 3.57
N VAL A 195 3.83 -5.02 4.23
CA VAL A 195 3.99 -4.97 5.69
C VAL A 195 3.65 -3.58 6.25
N CYS A 196 4.06 -2.49 5.60
CA CYS A 196 3.75 -1.13 6.04
C CYS A 196 2.24 -0.87 6.07
N HIS A 197 1.49 -1.32 5.06
CA HIS A 197 0.03 -1.18 5.03
C HIS A 197 -0.65 -2.03 6.11
N VAL A 198 -0.16 -3.24 6.35
CA VAL A 198 -0.67 -4.12 7.41
C VAL A 198 -0.49 -3.49 8.79
N VAL A 199 0.73 -3.02 9.10
CA VAL A 199 1.02 -2.38 10.40
C VAL A 199 0.22 -1.09 10.56
N LEU A 200 0.08 -0.30 9.49
CA LEU A 200 -0.73 0.90 9.49
C LEU A 200 -2.20 0.63 9.84
N PHE A 201 -2.86 -0.29 9.12
CA PHE A 201 -4.25 -0.61 9.40
C PHE A 201 -4.43 -1.27 10.76
N ALA A 202 -3.45 -2.07 11.23
CA ALA A 202 -3.46 -2.63 12.57
C ALA A 202 -3.41 -1.53 13.65
N CYS A 203 -2.57 -0.50 13.48
CA CYS A 203 -2.54 0.66 14.37
C CYS A 203 -3.90 1.36 14.41
N PHE A 204 -4.49 1.69 13.25
CA PHE A 204 -5.79 2.37 13.25
C PHE A 204 -6.93 1.47 13.77
N THR A 205 -6.88 0.16 13.52
CA THR A 205 -7.82 -0.82 14.09
C THR A 205 -7.79 -0.84 15.61
N ALA A 206 -6.62 -0.65 16.23
CA ALA A 206 -6.51 -0.52 17.69
C ALA A 206 -6.88 0.89 18.19
N CYS A 207 -6.61 1.94 17.40
CA CYS A 207 -6.95 3.33 17.72
C CYS A 207 -8.46 3.53 17.93
N PHE A 208 -9.29 3.08 16.98
CA PHE A 208 -10.73 3.35 17.00
C PHE A 208 -11.45 2.81 18.25
N PRO A 209 -11.24 1.56 18.69
CA PRO A 209 -11.75 1.08 19.97
C PRO A 209 -11.21 1.85 21.18
N CYS A 210 -9.94 2.25 21.19
CA CYS A 210 -9.41 3.09 22.28
C CYS A 210 -10.11 4.44 22.36
N LEU A 211 -10.37 5.09 21.22
CA LEU A 211 -11.16 6.32 21.16
C LEU A 211 -12.61 6.07 21.60
N ALA A 212 -13.25 4.99 21.13
CA ALA A 212 -14.61 4.64 21.54
C ALA A 212 -14.73 4.45 23.06
N MET A 213 -13.76 3.74 23.67
CA MET A 213 -13.71 3.59 25.13
C MET A 213 -13.57 4.94 25.85
N SER A 214 -12.84 5.90 25.29
CA SER A 214 -12.78 7.25 25.84
C SER A 214 -14.18 7.88 25.92
N TYR A 215 -14.97 7.78 24.85
CA TYR A 215 -16.34 8.29 24.80
C TYR A 215 -17.30 7.56 25.76
N PHE A 216 -17.22 6.23 25.87
CA PHE A 216 -18.00 5.48 26.87
C PHE A 216 -17.69 5.94 28.31
N TYR A 217 -16.41 6.10 28.66
CA TYR A 217 -16.06 6.61 29.99
C TYR A 217 -16.42 8.08 30.19
N MET A 218 -16.55 8.88 29.13
CA MET A 218 -17.11 10.23 29.21
C MET A 218 -18.61 10.20 29.49
N ALA A 219 -19.35 9.26 28.91
CA ALA A 219 -20.76 9.05 29.19
C ALA A 219 -21.02 8.58 30.63
N ASP A 220 -20.13 7.75 31.17
CA ASP A 220 -20.15 7.31 32.58
C ASP A 220 -19.72 8.42 33.58
N GLY A 221 -19.29 9.59 33.09
CA GLY A 221 -18.78 10.69 33.92
C GLY A 221 -17.37 10.45 34.49
N ASN A 222 -16.66 9.40 34.08
CA ASN A 222 -15.30 9.10 34.52
C ASN A 222 -14.23 9.76 33.62
N ALA A 223 -14.07 11.06 33.80
CA ALA A 223 -13.14 11.88 33.00
C ALA A 223 -11.67 11.44 33.09
N SER A 224 -11.24 10.83 34.20
CA SER A 224 -9.84 10.43 34.38
C SER A 224 -9.49 9.22 33.51
N THR A 225 -10.33 8.18 33.52
CA THR A 225 -10.18 7.00 32.68
C THR A 225 -10.42 7.34 31.21
N ALA A 226 -11.41 8.18 30.91
CA ALA A 226 -11.65 8.68 29.56
C ALA A 226 -10.40 9.35 28.96
N ARG A 227 -9.71 10.19 29.74
CA ARG A 227 -8.46 10.83 29.32
C ARG A 227 -7.36 9.82 29.04
N THR A 228 -7.22 8.77 29.85
CA THR A 228 -6.22 7.73 29.62
C THR A 228 -6.44 7.02 28.29
N TYR A 229 -7.68 6.59 28.00
CA TYR A 229 -8.01 5.93 26.73
C TYR A 229 -7.88 6.86 25.52
N ARG A 230 -8.22 8.15 25.67
CA ARG A 230 -7.97 9.17 24.65
C ARG A 230 -6.49 9.24 24.29
N ILE A 231 -5.61 9.32 25.29
CA ILE A 231 -4.16 9.40 25.08
C ILE A 231 -3.66 8.13 24.41
N TRP A 232 -4.08 6.94 24.85
CA TRP A 232 -3.67 5.68 24.23
C TRP A 232 -4.07 5.61 22.74
N GLY A 233 -5.32 5.95 22.42
CA GLY A 233 -5.75 5.95 21.02
C GLY A 233 -5.00 6.99 20.19
N ALA A 234 -4.71 8.17 20.75
CA ALA A 234 -3.92 9.19 20.08
C ALA A 234 -2.47 8.76 19.83
N VAL A 235 -1.82 8.09 20.79
CA VAL A 235 -0.46 7.52 20.61
C VAL A 235 -0.45 6.49 19.49
N VAL A 236 -1.40 5.55 19.49
CA VAL A 236 -1.46 4.50 18.46
C VAL A 236 -1.75 5.10 17.09
N SER A 237 -2.63 6.07 16.99
CA SER A 237 -2.90 6.81 15.76
C SER A 237 -1.67 7.59 15.26
N LEU A 238 -0.89 8.18 16.17
CA LEU A 238 0.35 8.87 15.83
C LEU A 238 1.41 7.90 15.29
N VAL A 239 1.56 6.72 15.89
CA VAL A 239 2.45 5.66 15.38
C VAL A 239 2.04 5.26 13.95
N GLY A 240 0.74 5.05 13.71
CA GLY A 240 0.21 4.81 12.36
C GLY A 240 0.51 5.95 11.40
N SER A 241 0.41 7.20 11.87
CA SER A 241 0.68 8.40 11.08
C SER A 241 2.15 8.52 10.70
N ILE A 242 3.09 8.13 11.57
CA ILE A 242 4.53 8.14 11.26
C ILE A 242 4.83 7.18 10.10
N ILE A 243 4.22 5.99 10.11
CA ILE A 243 4.32 5.03 9.00
C ILE A 243 3.72 5.64 7.73
N LEU A 244 2.60 6.34 7.86
CA LEU A 244 1.95 6.99 6.72
C LEU A 244 2.78 8.15 6.14
N TRP A 245 3.47 8.93 6.98
CA TRP A 245 4.44 9.95 6.54
C TRP A 245 5.57 9.32 5.72
N TYR A 246 6.04 8.14 6.13
CA TYR A 246 7.02 7.37 5.38
C TYR A 246 6.49 6.91 4.01
N LEU A 247 5.27 6.36 3.96
CA LEU A 247 4.61 5.98 2.70
C LEU A 247 4.38 7.18 1.77
N PHE A 248 3.95 8.32 2.32
CA PHE A 248 3.74 9.55 1.58
C PHE A 248 5.04 10.06 0.95
N LEU A 249 6.13 10.14 1.72
CA LEU A 249 7.43 10.54 1.20
C LEU A 249 7.89 9.59 0.07
N GLY A 250 7.75 8.27 0.26
CA GLY A 250 8.07 7.29 -0.78
C GLY A 250 7.26 7.50 -2.06
N SER A 251 5.96 7.78 -1.93
CA SER A 251 5.08 8.01 -3.07
C SER A 251 5.40 9.31 -3.84
N LEU A 252 5.89 10.35 -3.15
CA LEU A 252 6.35 11.59 -3.78
C LEU A 252 7.68 11.41 -4.51
N LEU A 253 8.62 10.68 -3.89
CA LEU A 253 9.93 10.40 -4.49
C LEU A 253 9.77 9.55 -5.75
N ASP A 254 8.87 8.57 -5.75
CA ASP A 254 8.53 7.76 -6.93
C ASP A 254 7.87 8.62 -8.03
N ALA A 255 7.00 9.57 -7.66
CA ALA A 255 6.35 10.45 -8.62
C ALA A 255 7.31 11.41 -9.36
N VAL A 256 8.47 11.71 -8.78
CA VAL A 256 9.52 12.55 -9.39
C VAL A 256 10.70 11.74 -9.95
N ASP A 257 10.57 10.41 -10.03
CA ASP A 257 11.63 9.49 -10.45
C ASP A 257 12.97 9.72 -9.69
N PHE A 258 12.89 9.93 -8.37
CA PHE A 258 14.06 10.19 -7.55
C PHE A 258 14.99 8.94 -7.52
N PRO A 259 16.33 9.10 -7.59
CA PRO A 259 17.26 7.98 -7.71
C PRO A 259 17.33 7.07 -6.47
N ILE A 260 16.82 7.52 -5.32
CA ILE A 260 16.77 6.74 -4.09
C ILE A 260 15.34 6.23 -3.89
N ALA A 261 15.16 4.91 -4.03
CA ALA A 261 13.90 4.25 -3.67
C ALA A 261 13.90 3.92 -2.18
N LEU A 262 12.87 4.34 -1.46
CA LEU A 262 12.66 3.94 -0.07
C LEU A 262 12.19 2.47 -0.03
N PRO A 263 12.70 1.64 0.90
CA PRO A 263 12.28 0.25 1.02
C PRO A 263 10.85 0.21 1.58
N LEU A 264 9.86 0.18 0.70
CA LEU A 264 8.45 0.24 1.12
C LEU A 264 7.92 -1.08 1.69
N GLY A 265 8.70 -2.17 1.69
CA GLY A 265 8.28 -3.50 2.19
C GLY A 265 8.09 -4.53 1.08
N VAL A 266 8.09 -4.09 -0.19
CA VAL A 266 8.14 -4.95 -1.37
C VAL A 266 9.56 -5.44 -1.62
N ASN A 267 9.75 -6.75 -1.61
CA ASN A 267 10.99 -7.41 -2.03
C ASN A 267 11.35 -7.01 -3.46
N GLY A 268 12.37 -6.16 -3.62
CA GLY A 268 12.97 -5.86 -4.92
C GLY A 268 13.01 -4.37 -5.20
N VAL A 269 14.22 -3.83 -5.17
CA VAL A 269 14.60 -2.53 -5.72
C VAL A 269 13.92 -2.32 -7.09
N VAL A 270 12.94 -1.44 -7.15
CA VAL A 270 12.49 -0.88 -8.43
C VAL A 270 13.48 0.21 -8.79
N SER A 271 14.42 -0.13 -9.66
CA SER A 271 15.34 0.83 -10.27
C SER A 271 14.53 1.86 -11.05
N GLY A 272 14.73 3.14 -10.74
CA GLY A 272 14.28 4.25 -11.58
C GLY A 272 14.82 4.05 -13.00
N GLY A 273 13.91 3.96 -13.96
CA GLY A 273 14.22 3.60 -15.34
C GLY A 273 13.11 4.00 -16.30
N THR A 274 13.17 5.26 -16.74
CA THR A 274 12.76 5.78 -18.06
C THR A 274 11.29 5.62 -18.47
N LYS A 275 10.49 6.68 -18.27
CA LYS A 275 9.11 6.84 -18.77
C LYS A 275 8.96 7.64 -20.08
N HIS A 276 10.00 7.76 -20.90
CA HIS A 276 9.93 8.57 -22.14
C HIS A 276 9.52 7.80 -23.42
N GLN A 277 9.12 6.53 -23.34
CA GLN A 277 8.81 5.73 -24.54
C GLN A 277 7.35 5.86 -25.03
N CYS A 278 6.42 6.41 -24.22
CA CYS A 278 4.98 6.40 -24.55
C CYS A 278 4.52 7.55 -25.48
N LEU A 279 5.41 8.47 -25.86
CA LEU A 279 5.08 9.56 -26.81
C LEU A 279 5.36 9.21 -28.27
N ALA A 280 6.02 8.08 -28.57
CA ALA A 280 6.33 7.68 -29.94
C ALA A 280 5.17 6.93 -30.65
N ASP A 281 4.20 6.40 -29.90
CA ASP A 281 3.09 5.61 -30.46
C ASP A 281 1.82 6.43 -30.74
N PHE A 282 1.88 7.75 -30.56
CA PHE A 282 0.79 8.69 -30.89
C PHE A 282 1.01 9.39 -32.24
N GLU A 283 1.68 8.75 -33.19
CA GLU A 283 1.58 9.15 -34.59
C GLU A 283 0.28 8.55 -35.15
N PRO A 284 -0.71 9.37 -35.55
CA PRO A 284 -1.95 8.83 -36.09
C PRO A 284 -1.62 8.14 -37.41
N GLN A 285 -1.80 6.81 -37.48
CA GLN A 285 -1.87 6.10 -38.74
C GLN A 285 -3.02 6.70 -39.56
N SER A 286 -2.67 7.61 -40.45
CA SER A 286 -3.53 8.18 -41.47
C SER A 286 -3.69 7.16 -42.59
N ASP A 287 -4.48 6.10 -42.35
CA ASP A 287 -4.87 5.15 -43.39
C ASP A 287 -6.38 4.91 -43.34
N TRP A 288 -7.13 5.93 -43.75
CA TRP A 288 -8.47 5.80 -44.34
C TRP A 288 -8.68 6.89 -45.39
N LEU A 289 -8.11 6.69 -46.59
CA LEU A 289 -8.68 6.93 -47.93
C LEU A 289 -7.60 6.76 -49.01
#